data_AF-A0A327YKT9-F1
#
_entry.id   AF-A0A327YKT9-F1
#
_cell.length_a   1.000
_cell.length_b   1.000
_cell.length_c   1.000
_cell.angle_alpha   90.00
_cell.angle_beta   90.00
_cell.angle_gamma   90.00
#
_symmetry.space_group_name_H-M   'P 1'
#
loop_
_entity.id
_entity.type
_entity.pdbx_description
1 polymer ?
#
loop_
_entity_poly.entity_id
_entity_poly.type
_entity_poly.pdbx_seq_one_letter_code
_entity_poly.pdbx_strand_id
1 'polypeptide(L)' 'MSLRRKIKREREETASPFRLEIMTAWNRGFDAGAKRQNELDTKIILEWLGKLEEIPGIGSKMAWRIREHYLEFMKGKREE' A
#
# COMPACT_ATOMS: atom_id res chain seq x y z
N MET A 1 -20.64 30.36 -4.58
CA MET A 1 -19.35 29.65 -4.41
C MET A 1 -18.25 30.68 -4.12
N SER A 2 -17.41 30.45 -3.10
CA SER A 2 -16.31 31.36 -2.71
C SER A 2 -15.21 31.44 -3.80
N LEU A 3 -14.64 32.63 -3.98
CA LEU A 3 -13.58 32.93 -4.97
C LEU A 3 -12.38 31.97 -4.87
N ARG A 4 -12.02 31.56 -3.64
CA ARG A 4 -10.92 30.61 -3.39
C ARG A 4 -11.20 29.21 -3.97
N ARG A 5 -12.47 28.78 -4.00
CA ARG A 5 -12.85 27.49 -4.57
C ARG A 5 -12.76 27.50 -6.10
N LYS A 6 -13.03 28.64 -6.75
CA LYS A 6 -12.85 28.80 -8.20
C LYS A 6 -11.38 28.73 -8.59
N ILE A 7 -10.52 29.50 -7.91
CA ILE A 7 -9.06 29.51 -8.17
C ILE A 7 -8.43 28.13 -7.97
N LYS A 8 -8.85 27.38 -6.94
CA LYS A 8 -8.37 26.00 -6.71
C LYS A 8 -8.77 25.06 -7.85
N ARG A 9 -10.03 25.14 -8.31
CA ARG A 9 -10.57 24.30 -9.38
C ARG A 9 -9.92 24.62 -10.74
N GLU A 10 -9.72 25.89 -11.05
CA GLU A 10 -9.02 26.33 -12.26
C GLU A 10 -7.55 25.87 -12.27
N ARG A 11 -6.88 25.87 -11.11
CA ARG A 11 -5.53 25.27 -10.95
C ARG A 11 -5.53 23.75 -11.13
N GLU A 12 -6.53 23.05 -10.61
CA GLU A 12 -6.65 21.60 -10.80
C GLU A 12 -6.96 21.23 -12.26
N GLU A 13 -7.73 22.04 -12.98
CA GLU A 13 -8.00 21.90 -14.41
C GLU A 13 -6.78 22.21 -15.28
N THR A 14 -5.87 23.09 -14.85
CA THR A 14 -4.66 23.48 -15.61
C THR A 14 -3.42 22.64 -15.28
N ALA A 15 -3.38 21.97 -14.13
CA ALA A 15 -2.22 21.20 -13.69
C ALA A 15 -2.08 19.82 -14.37
N SER A 16 -3.10 19.37 -15.11
CA SER A 16 -3.09 18.06 -15.77
C SER A 16 -3.32 18.16 -17.26
N PRO A 17 -2.55 17.43 -18.09
CA PRO A 17 -2.82 17.31 -19.52
C PRO A 17 -4.10 16.49 -19.82
N PHE A 18 -4.72 15.88 -18.80
CA PHE A 18 -5.95 15.10 -18.93
C PHE A 18 -7.16 15.80 -18.29
N ARG A 19 -8.36 15.58 -18.85
CA ARG A 19 -9.61 16.05 -18.23
C ARG A 19 -9.72 15.51 -16.80
N LEU A 20 -10.18 16.35 -15.87
CA LEU A 20 -10.31 16.02 -14.44
C LEU A 20 -11.10 14.71 -14.20
N GLU A 21 -12.13 14.47 -15.00
CA GLU A 21 -12.96 13.25 -14.93
C GLU A 21 -12.16 11.98 -15.28
N ILE A 22 -11.29 12.08 -16.29
CA ILE A 22 -10.40 10.97 -16.71
C ILE A 22 -9.38 10.68 -15.63
N MET A 23 -8.74 11.72 -15.05
CA MET A 23 -7.84 11.54 -13.92
C MET A 23 -8.54 10.92 -12.72
N THR A 24 -9.76 11.34 -12.41
CA THR A 24 -10.52 10.82 -11.28
C THR A 24 -10.83 9.34 -11.46
N ALA A 25 -11.25 8.94 -12.68
CA ALA A 25 -11.47 7.54 -13.01
C ALA A 25 -10.17 6.72 -12.96
N TRP A 26 -9.08 7.26 -13.50
CA TRP A 26 -7.76 6.63 -13.45
C TRP A 26 -7.28 6.41 -12.03
N ASN A 27 -7.30 7.44 -11.19
CA ASN A 27 -6.86 7.38 -9.79
C ASN A 27 -7.67 6.35 -9.00
N ARG A 28 -8.99 6.27 -9.21
CA ARG A 28 -9.83 5.24 -8.59
C ARG A 28 -9.41 3.83 -9.00
N GLY A 29 -9.14 3.62 -10.28
CA GLY A 29 -8.66 2.34 -10.80
C GLY A 29 -7.28 1.97 -10.24
N PHE A 30 -6.38 2.95 -10.20
CA PHE A 30 -5.05 2.82 -9.62
C PHE A 30 -5.11 2.45 -8.13
N ASP A 31 -5.88 3.19 -7.32
CA ASP A 31 -6.02 2.94 -5.88
C ASP A 31 -6.62 1.55 -5.60
N ALA A 32 -7.62 1.15 -6.38
CA ALA A 32 -8.20 -0.18 -6.27
C ALA A 32 -7.19 -1.29 -6.63
N GLY A 33 -6.38 -1.06 -7.68
CA GLY A 33 -5.31 -1.97 -8.09
C GLY A 33 -4.22 -2.08 -7.02
N ALA A 34 -3.73 -0.96 -6.52
CA ALA A 34 -2.72 -0.88 -5.47
C ALA A 34 -3.20 -1.57 -4.18
N LYS A 35 -4.47 -1.37 -3.80
CA LYS A 35 -5.07 -2.07 -2.65
C LYS A 35 -5.08 -3.59 -2.86
N ARG A 36 -5.56 -4.05 -4.02
CA ARG A 36 -5.62 -5.48 -4.33
C ARG A 36 -4.23 -6.12 -4.36
N GLN A 37 -3.24 -5.41 -4.92
CA GLN A 37 -1.87 -5.86 -4.95
C GLN A 37 -1.29 -5.98 -3.54
N ASN A 38 -1.45 -4.95 -2.71
CA ASN A 38 -1.02 -5.00 -1.31
C ASN A 38 -1.66 -6.16 -0.53
N GLU A 39 -2.94 -6.45 -0.76
CA GLU A 39 -3.62 -7.59 -0.14
C GLU A 39 -3.04 -8.94 -0.60
N LEU A 40 -2.73 -9.11 -1.88
CA LEU A 40 -2.12 -10.32 -2.42
C LEU A 40 -0.69 -10.51 -1.90
N ASP A 41 0.13 -9.46 -1.97
CA ASP A 41 1.52 -9.49 -1.49
C ASP A 41 1.57 -9.81 0.01
N THR A 42 0.67 -9.23 0.80
CA THR A 42 0.55 -9.53 2.23
C THR A 42 0.22 -11.01 2.47
N LYS A 43 -0.72 -11.58 1.71
CA LYS A 43 -1.07 -13.01 1.86
C LYS A 43 0.11 -13.92 1.57
N ILE A 44 0.85 -13.65 0.50
CA ILE A 44 2.04 -14.44 0.13
C ILE A 44 3.08 -14.37 1.23
N ILE A 45 3.37 -13.17 1.75
CA ILE A 45 4.39 -13.02 2.80
C ILE A 45 3.96 -13.73 4.09
N LEU A 46 2.69 -13.64 4.48
CA LEU A 46 2.19 -14.36 5.66
C LEU A 46 2.27 -15.88 5.49
N GLU A 47 2.02 -16.40 4.29
CA GLU A 47 2.20 -17.82 3.99
C GLU A 47 3.67 -18.24 4.14
N TRP A 48 4.61 -17.46 3.61
CA TRP A 48 6.04 -17.73 3.75
C TRP A 48 6.50 -17.70 5.21
N LEU A 49 6.00 -16.73 5.98
CA LEU A 49 6.27 -16.63 7.42
C LEU A 49 5.72 -17.83 8.20
N GLY A 50 4.62 -18.43 7.74
CA GLY A 50 4.06 -19.66 8.30
C GLY A 50 5.00 -20.86 8.13
N LYS A 51 5.70 -20.94 6.99
CA LYS A 51 6.54 -22.08 6.60
C LYS A 51 8.01 -21.97 7.02
N LEU A 52 8.38 -20.96 7.83
CA LEU A 52 9.78 -20.74 8.23
C LEU A 52 10.44 -21.95 8.88
N GLU A 53 9.69 -22.75 9.63
CA GLU A 53 10.20 -23.94 10.35
C GLU A 53 10.44 -25.13 9.40
N GLU A 54 9.96 -25.07 8.15
CA GLU A 54 10.27 -26.04 7.10
C GLU A 54 11.69 -25.83 6.54
N ILE A 55 12.30 -24.65 6.77
CA ILE A 55 13.65 -24.33 6.31
C ILE A 55 14.67 -25.03 7.22
N PRO A 56 15.53 -25.91 6.68
CA PRO A 56 16.56 -26.58 7.48
C PRO A 56 17.45 -25.57 8.22
N GLY A 57 17.59 -25.75 9.53
CA GLY A 57 18.35 -24.85 10.40
C GLY A 57 17.53 -23.71 11.03
N ILE A 58 16.25 -23.54 10.68
CA ILE A 58 15.34 -22.60 11.36
C ILE A 58 14.43 -23.37 12.31
N GLY A 59 14.75 -23.33 13.60
CA GLY A 59 13.85 -23.83 14.65
C GLY A 59 12.77 -22.81 15.05
N SER A 60 11.79 -23.26 15.83
CA SER A 60 10.64 -22.47 16.30
C SER A 60 11.02 -21.12 16.92
N LYS A 61 12.08 -21.07 17.74
CA LYS A 61 12.58 -19.84 18.36
C LYS A 61 13.07 -18.82 17.32
N MET A 62 13.78 -19.28 16.28
CA MET A 62 14.28 -18.40 15.23
C MET A 62 13.14 -17.94 14.32
N ALA A 63 12.24 -18.85 13.94
CA ALA A 63 11.05 -18.53 13.17
C ALA A 63 10.19 -17.46 13.85
N TRP A 64 9.98 -17.58 15.18
CA TRP A 64 9.24 -16.59 15.95
C TRP A 64 9.89 -15.19 15.90
N ARG A 65 11.22 -15.09 16.09
CA ARG A 65 11.94 -13.81 16.01
C ARG A 65 11.84 -13.16 14.64
N ILE A 66 11.90 -13.95 13.57
CA ILE A 66 11.75 -13.45 12.19
C ILE A 66 10.33 -12.88 11.98
N ARG A 67 9.29 -13.60 12.44
CA ARG A 67 7.89 -13.15 12.36
C ARG A 67 7.69 -11.84 13.12
N GLU A 68 8.20 -11.76 14.35
CA GLU A 68 8.11 -10.55 15.18
C GLU A 68 8.79 -9.36 14.51
N HIS A 69 10.04 -9.52 14.07
CA HIS A 69 10.78 -8.46 13.38
C HIS A 69 10.06 -7.95 12.13
N TYR A 70 9.51 -8.86 11.32
CA TYR A 70 8.71 -8.47 10.15
C TYR A 70 7.47 -7.64 10.53
N LEU A 71 6.72 -8.07 11.56
CA LEU A 71 5.53 -7.37 12.00
C LEU A 71 5.85 -5.98 12.57
N GLU A 72 6.94 -5.84 13.31
CA GLU A 72 7.42 -4.54 13.81
C GLU A 72 7.82 -3.61 12.66
N PHE A 73 8.59 -4.12 11.68
CA PHE A 73 8.97 -3.36 10.50
C PHE A 73 7.74 -2.84 9.72
N MET A 74 6.72 -3.68 9.56
CA MET A 74 5.48 -3.30 8.88
C MET A 74 4.56 -2.39 9.70
N LYS A 75 4.77 -2.27 11.02
CA LYS A 75 4.10 -1.26 11.86
C LYS A 75 4.76 0.09 11.71
N GLY A 76 6.09 0.16 11.76
CA GLY A 76 6.85 1.41 11.58
C GLY A 76 6.51 2.12 10.26
N LYS A 77 6.32 1.36 9.17
CA LYS A 77 5.90 1.91 7.87
C LYS A 77 4.47 2.45 7.81
N ARG A 78 3.61 2.22 8.81
CA ARG A 78 2.25 2.77 8.85
C ARG A 78 2.15 4.06 9.65
N GLU A 79 3.17 4.36 10.45
CA GLU A 79 3.21 5.53 11.33
C GLU A 79 3.95 6.73 10.70
N GLU A 80 4.63 6.51 9.56
CA GLU A 80 5.19 7.53 8.66
C GLU A 80 4.21 7.91 7.54
#